data_AF-Q4DF36-F1
#
_entry.id   AF-Q4DF36-F1
#
_cell.length_a   1.000
_cell.length_b   1.000
_cell.length_c   1.000
_cell.angle_alpha   90.00
_cell.angle_beta   90.00
_cell.angle_gamma   90.00
#
_symmetry.space_group_name_H-M   'P 1'
#
loop_
_entity.id
_entity.type
_entity.pdbx_description
1 polymer ?
#
loop_
_entity_poly.entity_id
_entity_poly.type
_entity_poly.pdbx_seq_one_letter_code
_entity_poly.pdbx_strand_id
1 'polypeptide(L)'
;MIITMPKKMSHEKEVTLQALGAEVIRTETALPWDHPDSLIGMARRLEKEKGYVFLDQYRNPSNPKAHYEGTAQEIYDQCGGKVDMAVVPTGTGGTMTGVAKRLKELLPNIVIVGVDPYGSIFADPSVPLDPKPYLVEGIGYDFVPDVCERKYVDRWVKSADKESFALASEVHREEALLVGGSSGAAMWGVLQAAKDLRPDQRCVVVFPDGIRNYMTKFPDKNWLVENGLEEGEVTRPTYGSLEAQLEEAKKKLSEYEAKCGGSVEEGKRCCEKGK
;
A
#
# COMPACT_ATOMS: atom_id res chain seq x y z
N MET A 1 20.50 -9.07 2.70
CA MET A 1 19.59 -7.96 2.38
C MET A 1 18.71 -7.72 3.61
N ILE A 2 18.51 -6.47 4.02
CA ILE A 2 17.64 -6.13 5.16
C ILE A 2 16.56 -5.19 4.65
N ILE A 3 15.31 -5.47 5.02
CA ILE A 3 14.14 -4.69 4.61
C ILE A 3 13.46 -4.11 5.84
N THR A 4 13.32 -2.79 5.89
CA THR A 4 12.49 -2.10 6.88
C THR A 4 11.09 -1.89 6.32
N MET A 5 10.07 -2.39 6.99
CA MET A 5 8.69 -2.42 6.46
C MET A 5 7.68 -2.06 7.56
N PRO A 6 6.66 -1.21 7.30
CA PRO A 6 5.61 -0.92 8.27
C PRO A 6 4.77 -2.16 8.62
N LYS A 7 4.24 -2.21 9.85
CA LYS A 7 3.37 -3.30 10.31
C LYS A 7 2.09 -3.49 9.48
N LYS A 8 1.55 -2.46 8.80
CA LYS A 8 0.36 -2.60 7.94
C LYS A 8 0.56 -3.51 6.72
N MET A 9 1.80 -3.67 6.27
CA MET A 9 2.10 -4.45 5.08
C MET A 9 1.80 -5.93 5.31
N SER A 10 1.35 -6.62 4.27
CA SER A 10 0.87 -8.00 4.40
C SER A 10 1.92 -8.99 4.89
N HIS A 11 1.46 -10.10 5.48
CA HIS A 11 2.34 -11.18 5.91
C HIS A 11 2.94 -11.92 4.71
N GLU A 12 2.19 -12.02 3.60
CA GLU A 12 2.64 -12.61 2.34
C GLU A 12 3.89 -11.94 1.78
N LYS A 13 3.99 -10.60 1.92
CA LYS A 13 5.20 -9.85 1.55
C LYS A 13 6.40 -10.24 2.42
N GLU A 14 6.20 -10.34 3.74
CA GLU A 14 7.26 -10.75 4.66
C GLU A 14 7.76 -12.16 4.38
N VAL A 15 6.86 -13.13 4.22
CA VAL A 15 7.21 -14.53 3.90
C VAL A 15 7.97 -14.60 2.57
N THR A 16 7.55 -13.84 1.57
CA THR A 16 8.25 -13.78 0.28
C THR A 16 9.68 -13.24 0.43
N LEU A 17 9.87 -12.17 1.22
CA LEU A 17 11.18 -11.57 1.47
C LEU A 17 12.09 -12.53 2.24
N GLN A 18 11.57 -13.20 3.28
CA GLN A 18 12.33 -14.19 4.05
C GLN A 18 12.72 -15.40 3.19
N ALA A 19 11.84 -15.87 2.30
CA ALA A 19 12.14 -16.92 1.35
C ALA A 19 13.26 -16.54 0.35
N LEU A 20 13.40 -15.24 0.05
CA LEU A 20 14.51 -14.69 -0.74
C LEU A 20 15.80 -14.48 0.09
N GLY A 21 15.81 -14.86 1.38
CA GLY A 21 16.95 -14.72 2.28
C GLY A 21 17.11 -13.31 2.88
N ALA A 22 16.05 -12.50 2.86
CA ALA A 22 16.06 -11.18 3.49
C ALA A 22 15.72 -11.25 4.98
N GLU A 23 16.38 -10.41 5.77
CA GLU A 23 15.92 -10.09 7.12
C GLU A 23 14.87 -8.97 7.03
N VAL A 24 13.78 -9.09 7.79
CA VAL A 24 12.68 -8.12 7.79
C VAL A 24 12.55 -7.49 9.17
N ILE A 25 12.63 -6.16 9.21
CA ILE A 25 12.43 -5.36 10.42
C ILE A 25 11.08 -4.64 10.29
N ARG A 26 10.12 -5.02 11.14
CA ARG A 26 8.78 -4.41 11.18
C ARG A 26 8.82 -3.11 11.99
N THR A 27 8.33 -2.02 11.41
CA THR A 27 8.26 -0.68 12.04
C THR A 27 6.81 -0.28 12.31
N GLU A 28 6.57 0.59 13.29
CA GLU A 28 5.21 1.01 13.64
C GLU A 28 4.60 1.87 12.53
N THR A 29 3.36 1.57 12.14
CA THR A 29 2.74 2.17 10.95
C THR A 29 2.39 3.65 11.17
N ALA A 30 2.01 4.01 12.40
CA ALA A 30 1.51 5.34 12.73
C ALA A 30 2.62 6.39 12.96
N LEU A 31 3.89 5.99 12.94
CA LEU A 31 5.00 6.93 13.13
C LEU A 31 5.17 7.82 11.89
N PRO A 32 5.40 9.14 12.05
CA PRO A 32 5.66 10.02 10.93
C PRO A 32 6.96 9.60 10.22
N TRP A 33 7.06 9.92 8.93
CA TRP A 33 8.18 9.46 8.09
C TRP A 33 9.57 9.85 8.61
N ASP A 34 9.68 10.96 9.34
CA ASP A 34 10.93 11.49 9.90
C ASP A 34 11.27 10.99 11.31
N HIS A 35 10.40 10.18 11.94
CA HIS A 35 10.68 9.56 13.23
C HIS A 35 11.87 8.58 13.13
N PRO A 36 12.78 8.52 14.12
CA PRO A 36 13.96 7.63 14.07
C PRO A 36 13.61 6.14 13.96
N ASP A 37 12.46 5.73 14.50
CA ASP A 37 11.95 4.35 14.40
C ASP A 37 10.92 4.14 13.27
N SER A 38 10.73 5.15 12.40
CA SER A 38 9.96 4.95 11.15
C SER A 38 10.70 4.00 10.21
N LEU A 39 10.04 3.54 9.15
CA LEU A 39 10.67 2.70 8.13
C LEU A 39 11.94 3.35 7.53
N ILE A 40 11.91 4.68 7.31
CA ILE A 40 13.02 5.46 6.73
C ILE A 40 14.07 5.73 7.82
N GLY A 41 13.64 6.11 9.03
CA GLY A 41 14.52 6.35 10.17
C GLY A 41 15.36 5.13 10.51
N MET A 42 14.73 3.94 10.55
CA MET A 42 15.41 2.68 10.80
C MET A 42 16.45 2.37 9.71
N ALA A 43 16.10 2.55 8.43
CA ALA A 43 17.04 2.33 7.33
C ALA A 43 18.26 3.26 7.40
N ARG A 44 18.04 4.55 7.68
CA ARG A 44 19.11 5.55 7.88
C ARG A 44 19.99 5.23 9.09
N ARG A 45 19.40 4.73 10.18
CA ARG A 45 20.16 4.28 11.36
C ARG A 45 21.07 3.12 11.01
N LEU A 46 20.55 2.11 10.31
CA LEU A 46 21.35 0.95 9.89
C LEU A 46 22.48 1.33 8.92
N GLU A 47 22.22 2.26 7.99
CA GLU A 47 23.26 2.84 7.13
C GLU A 47 24.38 3.47 7.98
N LYS A 48 24.04 4.34 8.94
CA LYS A 48 25.00 5.04 9.80
C LYS A 48 25.76 4.11 10.75
N GLU A 49 25.07 3.17 11.40
CA GLU A 49 25.63 2.35 12.48
C GLU A 49 26.33 1.08 11.99
N LYS A 50 25.89 0.52 10.87
CA LYS A 50 26.40 -0.75 10.32
C LYS A 50 27.16 -0.59 9.01
N GLY A 51 27.16 0.61 8.41
CA GLY A 51 27.80 0.87 7.12
C GLY A 51 27.07 0.20 5.96
N TYR A 52 25.77 -0.08 6.09
CA TYR A 52 24.97 -0.62 5.00
C TYR A 52 24.71 0.42 3.92
N VAL A 53 24.46 -0.02 2.69
CA VAL A 53 24.09 0.86 1.57
C VAL A 53 22.58 1.02 1.54
N PHE A 54 22.09 2.24 1.74
CA PHE A 54 20.68 2.56 1.57
C PHE A 54 20.41 3.09 0.16
N LEU A 55 19.78 2.28 -0.69
CA LEU A 55 19.49 2.67 -2.09
C LEU A 55 18.45 3.80 -2.22
N ASP A 56 17.66 4.04 -1.17
CA ASP A 56 16.69 5.14 -1.01
C ASP A 56 15.80 5.42 -2.24
N GLN A 57 14.74 4.62 -2.42
CA GLN A 57 13.78 4.79 -3.51
C GLN A 57 13.07 6.15 -3.55
N TYR A 58 13.07 6.91 -2.46
CA TYR A 58 12.40 8.21 -2.37
C TYR A 58 13.23 9.34 -2.99
N ARG A 59 14.54 9.14 -3.12
CA ARG A 59 15.50 10.16 -3.59
C ARG A 59 16.35 9.71 -4.77
N ASN A 60 16.54 8.41 -4.95
CA ASN A 60 17.43 7.88 -5.97
C ASN A 60 16.86 8.11 -7.38
N PRO A 61 17.55 8.86 -8.25
CA PRO A 61 17.06 9.16 -9.59
C PRO A 61 16.92 7.92 -10.48
N SER A 62 17.57 6.80 -10.11
CA SER A 62 17.40 5.52 -10.80
C SER A 62 15.96 5.01 -10.77
N ASN A 63 15.17 5.37 -9.73
CA ASN A 63 13.76 5.01 -9.62
C ASN A 63 12.93 5.59 -10.79
N PRO A 64 12.74 6.91 -10.92
CA PRO A 64 12.00 7.46 -12.07
C PRO A 64 12.68 7.18 -13.41
N LYS A 65 14.02 7.08 -13.45
CA LYS A 65 14.76 6.79 -14.68
C LYS A 65 14.41 5.42 -15.26
N ALA A 66 14.25 4.39 -14.43
CA ALA A 66 13.85 3.05 -14.89
C ALA A 66 12.50 3.08 -15.64
N HIS A 67 11.55 3.88 -15.15
CA HIS A 67 10.24 4.03 -15.78
C HIS A 67 10.26 4.95 -17.00
N TYR A 68 11.12 5.95 -17.01
CA TYR A 68 11.33 6.82 -18.18
C TYR A 68 11.96 6.05 -19.35
N GLU A 69 12.98 5.22 -19.10
CA GLU A 69 13.71 4.50 -20.15
C GLU A 69 13.03 3.18 -20.54
N GLY A 70 12.44 2.46 -19.58
CA GLY A 70 11.78 1.18 -19.79
C GLY A 70 10.27 1.33 -19.96
N THR A 71 9.54 1.42 -18.84
CA THR A 71 8.07 1.32 -18.79
C THR A 71 7.36 2.25 -19.78
N ALA A 72 7.78 3.51 -19.86
CA ALA A 72 7.16 4.49 -20.76
C ALA A 72 7.42 4.20 -22.23
N GLN A 73 8.64 3.73 -22.56
CA GLN A 73 9.01 3.35 -23.92
C GLN A 73 8.23 2.11 -24.36
N GLU A 74 8.10 1.12 -23.48
CA GLU A 74 7.26 -0.07 -23.71
C GLU A 74 5.80 0.31 -23.99
N ILE A 75 5.21 1.21 -23.19
CA ILE A 75 3.84 1.71 -23.41
C ILE A 75 3.72 2.36 -24.80
N TYR A 76 4.65 3.23 -25.16
CA TYR A 76 4.64 3.92 -26.45
C TYR A 76 4.72 2.93 -27.62
N ASP A 77 5.66 1.98 -27.55
CA ASP A 77 5.91 1.01 -28.62
C ASP A 77 4.74 0.02 -28.75
N GLN A 78 4.24 -0.53 -27.64
CA GLN A 78 3.09 -1.44 -27.63
C GLN A 78 1.81 -0.77 -28.12
N CYS A 79 1.68 0.54 -27.92
CA CYS A 79 0.53 1.29 -28.41
C CYS A 79 0.72 1.86 -29.84
N GLY A 80 1.89 1.64 -30.47
CA GLY A 80 2.20 2.19 -31.79
C GLY A 80 2.16 3.72 -31.83
N GLY A 81 2.59 4.37 -30.74
CA GLY A 81 2.56 5.83 -30.57
C GLY A 81 1.16 6.44 -30.45
N LYS A 82 0.13 5.64 -30.13
CA LYS A 82 -1.26 6.11 -29.97
C LYS A 82 -1.75 5.90 -28.55
N VAL A 83 -1.49 6.87 -27.69
CA VAL A 83 -1.98 6.94 -26.30
C VAL A 83 -2.42 8.37 -26.01
N ASP A 84 -3.64 8.53 -25.51
CA ASP A 84 -4.24 9.84 -25.21
C ASP A 84 -4.24 10.12 -23.71
N MET A 85 -4.28 9.06 -22.89
CA MET A 85 -4.29 9.16 -21.44
C MET A 85 -3.47 8.03 -20.80
N ALA A 86 -2.76 8.34 -19.72
CA ALA A 86 -2.13 7.34 -18.85
C ALA A 86 -2.53 7.58 -17.39
N VAL A 87 -3.03 6.54 -16.73
CA VAL A 87 -3.44 6.56 -15.31
C VAL A 87 -2.44 5.77 -14.48
N VAL A 88 -1.81 6.44 -13.50
CA VAL A 88 -0.74 5.87 -12.69
C VAL A 88 -1.02 6.07 -11.19
N PRO A 89 -1.24 5.00 -10.42
CA PRO A 89 -1.37 5.11 -8.99
C PRO A 89 0.00 5.42 -8.36
N THR A 90 0.03 6.34 -7.38
CA THR A 90 1.28 7.00 -6.99
C THR A 90 1.69 6.64 -5.55
N GLY A 91 2.89 6.05 -5.42
CA GLY A 91 3.59 5.77 -4.16
C GLY A 91 4.84 6.63 -4.01
N THR A 92 6.02 6.15 -4.41
CA THR A 92 7.22 7.02 -4.40
C THR A 92 7.14 8.20 -5.37
N GLY A 93 6.25 8.13 -6.37
CA GLY A 93 6.24 9.06 -7.51
C GLY A 93 7.12 8.62 -8.67
N GLY A 94 8.01 7.64 -8.50
CA GLY A 94 8.96 7.23 -9.54
C GLY A 94 8.29 6.79 -10.85
N THR A 95 7.31 5.88 -10.78
CA THR A 95 6.56 5.43 -11.97
C THR A 95 5.81 6.57 -12.63
N MET A 96 5.06 7.36 -11.85
CA MET A 96 4.33 8.51 -12.36
C MET A 96 5.27 9.50 -13.05
N THR A 97 6.35 9.94 -12.38
CA THR A 97 7.32 10.88 -12.92
C THR A 97 7.96 10.36 -14.20
N GLY A 98 8.49 9.13 -14.17
CA GLY A 98 9.21 8.55 -15.30
C GLY A 98 8.32 8.37 -16.53
N VAL A 99 7.13 7.78 -16.33
CA VAL A 99 6.13 7.59 -17.39
C VAL A 99 5.64 8.92 -17.93
N ALA A 100 5.23 9.84 -17.07
CA ALA A 100 4.69 11.13 -17.46
C ALA A 100 5.70 11.96 -18.26
N LYS A 101 6.95 12.03 -17.79
CA LYS A 101 8.00 12.79 -18.46
C LYS A 101 8.29 12.24 -19.86
N ARG A 102 8.52 10.93 -20.00
CA ARG A 102 8.85 10.32 -21.29
C ARG A 102 7.67 10.38 -22.27
N LEU A 103 6.45 10.06 -21.80
CA LEU A 103 5.28 10.11 -22.68
C LEU A 103 4.96 11.53 -23.13
N LYS A 104 5.13 12.56 -22.29
CA LYS A 104 4.93 13.96 -22.74
C LYS A 104 5.97 14.42 -23.76
N GLU A 105 7.19 13.91 -23.72
CA GLU A 105 8.20 14.19 -24.76
C GLU A 105 7.83 13.56 -26.11
N LEU A 106 7.30 12.33 -26.09
CA LEU A 106 6.91 11.60 -27.30
C LEU A 106 5.52 11.97 -27.83
N LEU A 107 4.59 12.31 -26.94
CA LEU A 107 3.18 12.57 -27.17
C LEU A 107 2.76 13.85 -26.41
N PRO A 108 3.03 15.05 -26.96
CA PRO A 108 2.85 16.32 -26.23
C PRO A 108 1.45 16.58 -25.67
N ASN A 109 0.42 15.96 -26.24
CA ASN A 109 -0.98 16.14 -25.85
C ASN A 109 -1.50 15.04 -24.90
N ILE A 110 -0.66 14.10 -24.46
CA ILE A 110 -1.09 13.03 -23.55
C ILE A 110 -1.52 13.61 -22.19
N VAL A 111 -2.64 13.11 -21.68
CA VAL A 111 -3.14 13.41 -20.34
C VAL A 111 -2.59 12.40 -19.33
N ILE A 112 -1.88 12.88 -18.32
CA ILE A 112 -1.35 12.10 -17.22
C ILE A 112 -2.25 12.27 -16.00
N VAL A 113 -2.76 11.16 -15.50
CA VAL A 113 -3.62 11.11 -14.31
C VAL A 113 -2.87 10.40 -13.18
N GLY A 114 -2.59 11.11 -12.10
CA GLY A 114 -2.09 10.52 -10.86
C GLY A 114 -3.25 10.04 -9.98
N VAL A 115 -3.16 8.83 -9.44
CA VAL A 115 -4.12 8.34 -8.42
C VAL A 115 -3.46 8.33 -7.04
N ASP A 116 -4.15 8.92 -6.07
CA ASP A 116 -3.64 9.18 -4.73
C ASP A 116 -4.70 8.81 -3.67
N PRO A 117 -4.44 7.92 -2.70
CA PRO A 117 -5.46 7.51 -1.74
C PRO A 117 -5.85 8.66 -0.79
N TYR A 118 -7.09 8.67 -0.30
CA TYR A 118 -7.44 9.50 0.87
C TYR A 118 -6.51 9.16 2.05
N GLY A 119 -6.08 10.19 2.79
CA GLY A 119 -5.00 10.08 3.79
C GLY A 119 -3.60 10.35 3.24
N SER A 120 -3.42 10.52 1.93
CA SER A 120 -2.16 10.98 1.31
C SER A 120 -2.27 12.40 0.75
N ILE A 121 -1.12 13.07 0.61
CA ILE A 121 -1.00 14.48 0.23
C ILE A 121 -0.46 14.72 -1.20
N PHE A 122 -0.32 13.71 -2.06
CA PHE A 122 0.25 13.93 -3.41
C PHE A 122 -0.64 14.75 -4.32
N ALA A 123 -1.94 14.49 -4.30
CA ALA A 123 -2.88 15.24 -5.12
C ALA A 123 -2.82 16.73 -4.76
N ASP A 124 -2.84 17.02 -3.46
CA ASP A 124 -2.78 18.38 -2.94
C ASP A 124 -2.05 18.45 -1.58
N PRO A 125 -0.76 18.82 -1.57
CA PRO A 125 0.03 19.01 -0.36
C PRO A 125 -0.42 20.17 0.53
N SER A 126 -1.37 20.99 0.08
CA SER A 126 -1.93 22.07 0.90
C SER A 126 -3.05 21.59 1.83
N VAL A 127 -3.63 20.41 1.56
CA VAL A 127 -4.71 19.85 2.38
C VAL A 127 -4.11 19.20 3.64
N PRO A 128 -4.67 19.47 4.84
CA PRO A 128 -4.23 18.79 6.06
C PRO A 128 -4.32 17.26 5.91
N LEU A 129 -3.30 16.57 6.41
CA LEU A 129 -3.27 15.10 6.42
C LEU A 129 -4.49 14.56 7.18
N ASP A 130 -5.31 13.74 6.53
CA ASP A 130 -6.35 12.99 7.23
C ASP A 130 -5.66 11.93 8.10
N PRO A 131 -5.85 11.95 9.43
CA PRO A 131 -5.20 10.99 10.32
C PRO A 131 -5.73 9.56 10.14
N LYS A 132 -6.81 9.35 9.38
CA LYS A 132 -7.36 8.02 9.15
C LYS A 132 -6.40 7.18 8.29
N PRO A 133 -5.97 6.00 8.77
CA PRO A 133 -5.18 5.08 7.97
C PRO A 133 -6.05 4.52 6.83
N TYR A 134 -5.38 4.17 5.73
CA TYR A 134 -5.96 3.43 4.61
C TYR A 134 -5.29 2.06 4.47
N LEU A 135 -6.04 1.11 3.92
CA LEU A 135 -5.71 -0.31 3.84
C LEU A 135 -4.98 -0.68 2.54
N VAL A 136 -5.21 0.05 1.43
CA VAL A 136 -4.49 -0.17 0.18
C VAL A 136 -2.98 0.04 0.40
N GLU A 137 -2.18 -0.89 -0.10
CA GLU A 137 -0.73 -0.88 0.09
C GLU A 137 0.03 -0.32 -1.12
N GLY A 138 1.17 0.31 -0.87
CA GLY A 138 2.12 0.73 -1.91
C GLY A 138 1.88 2.11 -2.53
N ILE A 139 0.76 2.76 -2.22
CA ILE A 139 0.41 4.10 -2.72
C ILE A 139 0.16 5.08 -1.57
N GLY A 140 0.34 6.37 -1.85
CA GLY A 140 0.18 7.49 -0.93
C GLY A 140 1.24 7.59 0.17
N TYR A 141 1.51 8.82 0.62
CA TYR A 141 2.42 9.15 1.72
C TYR A 141 2.01 10.46 2.42
N ASP A 142 2.53 10.65 3.63
CA ASP A 142 2.44 11.86 4.47
C ASP A 142 3.50 12.93 4.12
N PHE A 143 4.37 12.65 3.16
CA PHE A 143 5.35 13.57 2.58
C PHE A 143 5.42 13.39 1.07
N VAL A 144 5.94 14.37 0.33
CA VAL A 144 6.20 14.26 -1.12
C VAL A 144 7.66 13.85 -1.34
N PRO A 145 7.95 12.63 -1.87
CA PRO A 145 9.32 12.20 -2.17
C PRO A 145 10.03 13.09 -3.20
N ASP A 146 11.35 13.22 -3.11
CA ASP A 146 12.19 14.01 -4.03
C ASP A 146 12.00 13.57 -5.51
N VAL A 147 11.76 12.28 -5.75
CA VAL A 147 11.54 11.72 -7.10
C VAL A 147 10.13 11.95 -7.66
N CYS A 148 9.20 12.54 -6.89
CA CYS A 148 7.83 12.80 -7.30
C CYS A 148 7.68 14.19 -7.94
N GLU A 149 7.86 14.29 -9.26
CA GLU A 149 7.75 15.54 -10.01
C GLU A 149 6.30 15.80 -10.44
N ARG A 150 5.48 16.26 -9.49
CA ARG A 150 4.03 16.52 -9.66
C ARG A 150 3.66 17.41 -10.85
N LYS A 151 4.58 18.26 -11.32
CA LYS A 151 4.41 19.17 -12.48
C LYS A 151 4.09 18.44 -13.79
N TYR A 152 4.40 17.14 -13.90
CA TYR A 152 4.09 16.33 -15.08
C TYR A 152 2.69 15.69 -15.03
N VAL A 153 1.94 15.86 -13.94
CA VAL A 153 0.57 15.34 -13.80
C VAL A 153 -0.43 16.42 -14.20
N ASP A 154 -1.34 16.11 -15.11
CA ASP A 154 -2.38 17.04 -15.55
C ASP A 154 -3.59 17.01 -14.62
N ARG A 155 -3.91 15.85 -14.04
CA ARG A 155 -5.04 15.66 -13.13
C ARG A 155 -4.72 14.66 -12.02
N TRP A 156 -5.21 14.92 -10.82
CA TRP A 156 -5.19 13.95 -9.73
C TRP A 156 -6.59 13.40 -9.46
N VAL A 157 -6.67 12.11 -9.14
CA VAL A 157 -7.90 11.45 -8.67
C VAL A 157 -7.64 10.87 -7.28
N LYS A 158 -8.53 11.17 -6.33
CA LYS A 158 -8.51 10.55 -5.01
C LYS A 158 -9.21 9.19 -5.04
N SER A 159 -8.63 8.19 -4.39
CA SER A 159 -9.20 6.84 -4.24
C SER A 159 -9.44 6.47 -2.77
N ALA A 160 -10.50 5.73 -2.49
CA ALA A 160 -10.77 5.15 -1.18
C ALA A 160 -10.63 3.62 -1.23
N ASP A 161 -10.45 3.00 -0.07
CA ASP A 161 -10.20 1.56 0.04
C ASP A 161 -11.34 0.71 -0.54
N LYS A 162 -12.59 1.10 -0.27
CA LYS A 162 -13.78 0.35 -0.71
C LYS A 162 -13.83 0.20 -2.22
N GLU A 163 -13.77 1.31 -2.96
CA GLU A 163 -13.80 1.31 -4.42
C GLU A 163 -12.55 0.62 -5.00
N SER A 164 -11.39 0.83 -4.37
CA SER A 164 -10.14 0.21 -4.80
C SER A 164 -10.21 -1.32 -4.73
N PHE A 165 -10.68 -1.87 -3.62
CA PHE A 165 -10.78 -3.33 -3.47
C PHE A 165 -11.94 -3.93 -4.27
N ALA A 166 -13.07 -3.23 -4.35
CA ALA A 166 -14.21 -3.68 -5.17
C ALA A 166 -13.80 -3.80 -6.65
N LEU A 167 -13.12 -2.78 -7.19
CA LEU A 167 -12.65 -2.78 -8.58
C LEU A 167 -11.50 -3.76 -8.82
N ALA A 168 -10.59 -3.95 -7.86
CA ALA A 168 -9.56 -4.99 -7.98
C ALA A 168 -10.22 -6.38 -8.12
N SER A 169 -11.21 -6.67 -7.27
CA SER A 169 -11.97 -7.92 -7.33
C SER A 169 -12.84 -8.03 -8.59
N GLU A 170 -13.36 -6.93 -9.13
CA GLU A 170 -14.08 -6.90 -10.41
C GLU A 170 -13.15 -7.22 -11.58
N VAL A 171 -11.96 -6.62 -11.63
CA VAL A 171 -10.92 -6.92 -12.62
C VAL A 171 -10.51 -8.41 -12.57
N HIS A 172 -10.52 -9.04 -11.39
CA HIS A 172 -10.29 -10.49 -11.28
C HIS A 172 -11.39 -11.30 -11.97
N ARG A 173 -12.67 -10.94 -11.73
CA ARG A 173 -13.83 -11.70 -12.20
C ARG A 173 -14.11 -11.51 -13.69
N GLU A 174 -14.05 -10.26 -14.14
CA GLU A 174 -14.49 -9.89 -15.49
C GLU A 174 -13.35 -9.97 -16.51
N GLU A 175 -12.11 -9.69 -16.11
CA GLU A 175 -10.95 -9.62 -17.02
C GLU A 175 -9.92 -10.75 -16.80
N ALA A 176 -10.13 -11.61 -15.79
CA ALA A 176 -9.20 -12.67 -15.40
C ALA A 176 -7.75 -12.18 -15.10
N LEU A 177 -7.62 -10.92 -14.65
CA LEU A 177 -6.33 -10.32 -14.29
C LEU A 177 -6.15 -10.33 -12.77
N LEU A 178 -5.25 -11.17 -12.24
CA LEU A 178 -5.03 -11.35 -10.80
C LEU A 178 -4.17 -10.23 -10.18
N VAL A 179 -4.73 -9.01 -10.13
CA VAL A 179 -4.05 -7.78 -9.69
C VAL A 179 -4.17 -7.50 -8.19
N GLY A 180 -3.36 -6.56 -7.67
CA GLY A 180 -3.44 -6.07 -6.29
C GLY A 180 -4.41 -4.91 -6.05
N GLY A 181 -4.49 -4.44 -4.81
CA GLY A 181 -5.44 -3.37 -4.42
C GLY A 181 -5.15 -2.01 -5.07
N SER A 182 -3.87 -1.66 -5.28
CA SER A 182 -3.49 -0.42 -5.95
C SER A 182 -3.87 -0.39 -7.44
N SER A 183 -4.02 -1.56 -8.06
CA SER A 183 -4.54 -1.70 -9.43
C SER A 183 -6.03 -1.36 -9.50
N GLY A 184 -6.82 -1.75 -8.49
CA GLY A 184 -8.21 -1.32 -8.40
C GLY A 184 -8.34 0.19 -8.12
N ALA A 185 -7.44 0.79 -7.34
CA ALA A 185 -7.32 2.24 -7.21
C ALA A 185 -7.00 2.91 -8.57
N ALA A 186 -6.07 2.34 -9.34
CA ALA A 186 -5.76 2.81 -10.70
C ALA A 186 -7.00 2.75 -11.61
N MET A 187 -7.77 1.66 -11.51
CA MET A 187 -8.99 1.46 -12.29
C MET A 187 -10.09 2.47 -11.89
N TRP A 188 -10.20 2.79 -10.59
CA TRP A 188 -11.03 3.91 -10.14
C TRP A 188 -10.60 5.23 -10.81
N GLY A 189 -9.29 5.49 -10.87
CA GLY A 189 -8.72 6.62 -11.61
C GLY A 189 -9.17 6.69 -13.06
N VAL A 190 -9.13 5.55 -13.77
CA VAL A 190 -9.62 5.45 -15.15
C VAL A 190 -11.11 5.76 -15.21
N LEU A 191 -11.94 5.14 -14.38
CA LEU A 191 -13.39 5.39 -14.38
C LEU A 191 -13.75 6.86 -14.12
N GLN A 192 -12.93 7.60 -13.35
CA GLN A 192 -13.16 9.02 -13.10
C GLN A 192 -12.62 9.95 -14.19
N ALA A 193 -11.50 9.61 -14.81
CA ALA A 193 -10.80 10.49 -15.76
C ALA A 193 -11.16 10.21 -17.23
N ALA A 194 -11.38 8.95 -17.59
CA ALA A 194 -11.63 8.54 -18.99
C ALA A 194 -13.03 8.94 -19.51
N LYS A 195 -13.90 9.51 -18.67
CA LYS A 195 -15.21 10.04 -19.07
C LYS A 195 -15.11 11.11 -20.15
N ASP A 196 -13.97 11.80 -20.21
CA ASP A 196 -13.70 12.90 -21.14
C ASP A 196 -13.07 12.41 -22.47
N LEU A 197 -12.78 11.11 -22.61
CA LEU A 197 -12.20 10.54 -23.83
C LEU A 197 -13.26 10.23 -24.89
N ARG A 198 -12.90 10.44 -26.14
CA ARG A 198 -13.69 10.01 -27.30
C ARG A 198 -13.51 8.50 -27.56
N PRO A 199 -14.44 7.84 -28.27
CA PRO A 199 -14.34 6.41 -28.59
C PRO A 199 -13.07 5.99 -29.37
N ASP A 200 -12.45 6.92 -30.10
CA ASP A 200 -11.21 6.68 -30.86
C ASP A 200 -9.92 6.83 -30.02
N GLN A 201 -10.03 7.29 -28.77
CA GLN A 201 -8.90 7.56 -27.90
C GLN A 201 -8.53 6.38 -27.02
N ARG A 202 -7.25 6.29 -26.66
CA ARG A 202 -6.70 5.19 -25.85
C ARG A 202 -6.25 5.66 -24.48
N CYS A 203 -6.79 5.02 -23.44
CA CYS A 203 -6.32 5.13 -22.07
C CYS A 203 -5.45 3.91 -21.72
N VAL A 204 -4.28 4.14 -21.14
CA VAL A 204 -3.42 3.12 -20.53
C VAL A 204 -3.51 3.24 -19.01
N VAL A 205 -3.53 2.11 -18.31
CA VAL A 205 -3.53 2.04 -16.85
C VAL A 205 -2.39 1.15 -16.37
N VAL A 206 -1.72 1.56 -15.30
CA VAL A 206 -0.63 0.77 -14.70
C VAL A 206 -1.20 -0.03 -13.52
N PHE A 207 -1.08 -1.36 -13.60
CA PHE A 207 -1.38 -2.30 -12.52
C PHE A 207 -0.09 -2.75 -11.82
N PRO A 208 0.24 -2.21 -10.62
CA PRO A 208 1.59 -2.32 -10.08
C PRO A 208 2.01 -3.72 -9.61
N ASP A 209 1.08 -4.50 -9.06
CA ASP A 209 1.37 -5.82 -8.53
C ASP A 209 0.18 -6.79 -8.61
N GLY A 210 0.42 -8.03 -8.19
CA GLY A 210 -0.52 -9.13 -8.27
C GLY A 210 -1.13 -9.54 -6.93
N ILE A 211 -2.18 -10.37 -7.01
CA ILE A 211 -2.97 -10.87 -5.88
C ILE A 211 -2.15 -11.59 -4.80
N ARG A 212 -1.00 -12.17 -5.16
CA ARG A 212 -0.12 -12.95 -4.26
C ARG A 212 0.15 -12.24 -2.94
N ASN A 213 0.32 -10.93 -2.98
CA ASN A 213 0.65 -10.13 -1.80
C ASN A 213 -0.53 -9.94 -0.84
N TYR A 214 -1.74 -10.38 -1.20
CA TYR A 214 -2.98 -10.01 -0.53
C TYR A 214 -3.89 -11.21 -0.28
N MET A 215 -3.41 -12.45 -0.41
CA MET A 215 -4.27 -13.65 -0.38
C MET A 215 -5.18 -13.73 0.86
N THR A 216 -4.76 -13.16 1.98
CA THR A 216 -5.52 -13.09 3.24
C THR A 216 -6.09 -11.71 3.57
N LYS A 217 -6.18 -10.84 2.55
CA LYS A 217 -6.75 -9.48 2.62
C LYS A 217 -7.95 -9.34 1.68
N PHE A 218 -7.95 -8.36 0.77
CA PHE A 218 -9.13 -8.03 -0.05
C PHE A 218 -9.72 -9.16 -0.91
N PRO A 219 -8.98 -10.20 -1.36
CA PRO A 219 -9.58 -11.37 -2.00
C PRO A 219 -10.42 -12.23 -1.03
N ASP A 220 -10.20 -12.11 0.28
CA ASP A 220 -10.97 -12.78 1.31
C ASP A 220 -12.17 -11.93 1.75
N LYS A 221 -13.37 -12.42 1.45
CA LYS A 221 -14.62 -11.78 1.88
C LYS A 221 -14.71 -11.58 3.39
N ASN A 222 -14.19 -12.49 4.22
CA ASN A 222 -14.20 -12.31 5.68
C ASN A 222 -13.40 -11.06 6.07
N TRP A 223 -12.24 -10.85 5.44
CA TRP A 223 -11.43 -9.67 5.67
C TRP A 223 -12.13 -8.39 5.20
N LEU A 224 -12.83 -8.42 4.07
CA LEU A 224 -13.63 -7.27 3.61
C LEU A 224 -14.74 -6.91 4.61
N VAL A 225 -15.46 -7.91 5.14
CA VAL A 225 -16.53 -7.71 6.14
C VAL A 225 -15.96 -7.16 7.44
N GLU A 226 -14.87 -7.75 7.96
CA GLU A 226 -14.21 -7.31 9.19
C GLU A 226 -13.69 -5.86 9.11
N ASN A 227 -13.30 -5.40 7.91
CA ASN A 227 -12.86 -4.02 7.67
C ASN A 227 -14.01 -3.08 7.25
N GLY A 228 -15.26 -3.54 7.28
CA GLY A 228 -16.43 -2.72 6.93
C GLY A 228 -16.51 -2.30 5.46
N LEU A 229 -15.83 -3.04 4.57
CA LEU A 229 -15.77 -2.76 3.12
C LEU A 229 -16.87 -3.48 2.35
N GLU A 230 -17.39 -4.58 2.90
CA GLU A 230 -18.50 -5.36 2.36
C GLU A 230 -19.48 -5.75 3.49
N GLU A 231 -20.75 -5.90 3.16
CA GLU A 231 -21.75 -6.44 4.07
C GLU A 231 -21.73 -7.98 4.04
N GLY A 232 -21.90 -8.61 5.20
CA GLY A 232 -21.97 -10.07 5.29
C GLY A 232 -21.70 -10.59 6.70
N GLU A 233 -21.64 -11.92 6.80
CA GLU A 233 -21.26 -12.63 8.02
C GLU A 233 -19.82 -13.14 7.90
N VAL A 234 -19.04 -12.94 8.95
CA VAL A 234 -17.70 -13.53 9.06
C VAL A 234 -17.86 -15.01 9.40
N THR A 235 -17.51 -15.86 8.44
CA THR A 235 -17.66 -17.33 8.52
C THR A 235 -16.45 -18.04 9.10
N ARG A 236 -15.30 -17.38 9.12
CA ARG A 236 -14.08 -17.84 9.78
C ARG A 236 -13.24 -16.65 10.24
N PRO A 237 -12.46 -16.79 11.33
CA PRO A 237 -11.50 -15.78 11.73
C PRO A 237 -10.47 -15.49 10.62
N THR A 238 -10.16 -14.22 10.39
CA THR A 238 -8.95 -13.82 9.63
C THR A 238 -7.71 -13.76 10.53
N TYR A 239 -6.52 -13.60 9.94
CA TYR A 239 -5.28 -13.37 10.72
C TYR A 239 -5.42 -12.19 11.68
N GLY A 240 -5.95 -11.06 11.22
CA GLY A 240 -6.11 -9.87 12.06
C GLY A 240 -7.07 -10.12 13.23
N SER A 241 -8.17 -10.84 12.98
CA SER A 241 -9.11 -11.20 14.04
C SER A 241 -8.49 -12.16 15.08
N LEU A 242 -7.64 -13.10 14.65
CA LEU A 242 -6.94 -14.03 15.52
C LEU A 242 -5.86 -13.33 16.35
N GLU A 243 -5.11 -12.40 15.74
CA GLU A 243 -4.15 -11.56 16.46
C GLU A 243 -4.83 -10.72 17.54
N ALA A 244 -5.96 -10.08 17.21
CA ALA A 244 -6.73 -9.30 18.20
C ALA A 244 -7.26 -10.17 19.35
N GLN A 245 -7.76 -11.38 19.04
CA GLN A 245 -8.19 -12.34 20.07
C GLN A 245 -7.03 -12.80 20.95
N LEU A 246 -5.85 -13.01 20.36
CA LEU A 246 -4.64 -13.41 21.08
C LEU A 246 -4.15 -12.30 22.02
N GLU A 247 -4.13 -11.05 21.57
CA GLU A 247 -3.75 -9.90 22.41
C GLU A 247 -4.73 -9.69 23.56
N GLU A 248 -6.03 -9.81 23.31
CA GLU A 248 -7.05 -9.77 24.37
C GLU A 248 -6.89 -10.93 25.37
N ALA A 249 -6.57 -12.14 24.90
CA ALA A 249 -6.30 -13.28 25.75
C ALA A 249 -5.05 -13.08 26.63
N LYS A 250 -3.96 -12.54 26.07
CA LYS A 250 -2.74 -12.18 26.82
C LYS A 250 -3.01 -11.13 27.88
N LYS A 251 -3.81 -10.10 27.56
CA LYS A 251 -4.21 -9.07 28.51
C LYS A 251 -4.99 -9.65 29.70
N LYS A 252 -6.00 -10.49 29.42
CA LYS A 252 -6.76 -11.21 30.46
C LYS A 252 -5.89 -12.09 31.33
N LEU A 253 -4.93 -12.80 30.73
CA LEU A 253 -3.97 -13.62 31.48
C LEU A 253 -3.12 -12.76 32.41
N SER A 254 -2.57 -11.65 31.93
CA SER A 254 -1.78 -10.71 32.75
C SER A 254 -2.60 -10.12 33.91
N GLU A 255 -3.87 -9.76 33.67
CA GLU A 255 -4.77 -9.27 34.72
C GLU A 255 -5.09 -10.35 35.77
N TYR A 256 -5.24 -11.62 35.35
CA TYR A 256 -5.44 -12.75 36.25
C TYR A 256 -4.19 -13.02 37.09
N GLU A 257 -3.01 -13.04 36.46
CA GLU A 257 -1.71 -13.20 37.15
C GLU A 257 -1.45 -12.07 38.16
N ALA A 258 -1.81 -10.83 37.83
CA ALA A 258 -1.71 -9.70 38.76
C ALA A 258 -2.65 -9.85 39.98
N LYS A 259 -3.84 -10.44 39.80
CA LYS A 259 -4.79 -10.70 40.89
C LYS A 259 -4.41 -11.92 41.74
N CYS A 260 -3.86 -12.96 41.11
CA CYS A 260 -3.44 -14.21 41.77
C CYS A 260 -1.96 -14.19 42.21
N GLY A 261 -1.25 -13.08 42.03
CA GLY A 261 0.15 -12.87 42.42
C GLY A 261 0.37 -12.75 43.94
N GLY A 262 -0.68 -12.89 44.75
CA GLY A 262 -0.54 -13.40 46.11
C GLY A 262 -0.31 -14.89 46.03
N SER A 263 0.91 -15.33 46.37
CA SER A 263 1.44 -16.70 46.50
C SER A 263 0.67 -17.86 45.83
N VAL A 264 1.39 -18.79 45.19
CA VAL A 264 0.82 -20.06 44.70
C VAL A 264 -0.01 -20.81 45.78
N GLU A 265 0.23 -20.53 47.07
CA GLU A 265 -0.57 -21.01 48.20
C GLU A 265 -1.92 -20.28 48.41
N GLU A 266 -2.02 -18.99 48.12
CA GLU A 266 -3.28 -18.23 48.18
C GLU A 266 -4.19 -18.54 46.98
N GLY A 267 -3.61 -18.80 45.80
CA GLY A 267 -4.36 -19.20 44.60
C GLY A 267 -5.15 -20.51 44.78
N LYS A 268 -4.61 -21.50 45.50
CA LYS A 268 -5.34 -22.74 45.83
C LYS A 268 -6.53 -22.48 46.75
N ARG A 269 -6.43 -21.48 47.64
CA ARG A 269 -7.49 -21.15 48.60
C ARG A 269 -8.67 -20.42 47.96
N CYS A 270 -8.46 -19.74 46.84
CA CYS A 270 -9.54 -19.09 46.08
C CYS A 270 -10.40 -20.09 45.28
N CYS A 271 -9.79 -21.14 44.72
CA CYS A 271 -10.55 -22.17 43.98
C CYS A 271 -11.40 -23.08 44.88
N GLU A 272 -11.01 -23.29 46.13
CA GLU A 272 -11.77 -24.14 47.06
C GLU A 272 -12.94 -23.42 47.75
N LYS A 273 -13.00 -22.08 47.72
CA LYS A 273 -14.09 -21.30 48.32
C LYS A 273 -15.16 -20.83 47.32
N GLY A 274 -15.01 -21.18 46.04
CA GLY A 274 -15.93 -20.81 44.96
C GLY A 274 -16.87 -21.93 44.50
N LYS A 275 -16.95 -23.04 45.25
CA LYS A 275 -17.96 -24.10 45.10
C LYS A 275 -18.88 -24.09 46.30
#